data_AF-A0A4R8B9K7-F1
#
_entry.id   AF-A0A4R8B9K7-F1
#
_cell.length_a   1.000
_cell.length_b   1.000
_cell.length_c   1.000
_cell.angle_alpha   90.00
_cell.angle_beta   90.00
_cell.angle_gamma   90.00
#
_symmetry.space_group_name_H-M   'P 1'
#
loop_
_entity.id
_entity.type
_entity.pdbx_description
1 polymer ?
#
loop_
_entity_poly.entity_id
_entity_poly.type
_entity_poly.pdbx_seq_one_letter_code
_entity_poly.pdbx_strand_id
1 'polypeptide(L)'
;MKKILNKSIIVLLLMAGNLTFVSCSNFSPEKTFDVAVLNSNLLSRFGSKEINYKLESEAQVYDESQKKMISSSYQDAFKYDISNLEIRLKSITEIPEDDDNKEILQASKDLFSYVIAKQKEGYLPIAKMKDEKASPEQIQKAIADFDASTQTEADAKFTKLMIVGKAYAEKHNIDAKFGI
;
A
#
# COMPACT_ATOMS: atom_id res chain seq x y z
N MET A 1 53.37 -1.62 50.19
CA MET A 1 52.83 -0.37 49.63
C MET A 1 51.88 -0.71 48.48
N LYS A 2 50.68 -0.12 48.57
CA LYS A 2 49.51 -0.06 47.68
C LYS A 2 49.57 -0.74 46.30
N LYS A 3 48.56 -1.60 46.09
CA LYS A 3 47.95 -1.98 44.80
C LYS A 3 47.83 -0.76 43.88
N ILE A 4 48.60 -0.71 42.80
CA ILE A 4 48.32 0.13 41.64
C ILE A 4 47.95 -0.85 40.53
N LEU A 5 46.76 -1.42 40.66
CA LEU A 5 46.08 -2.08 39.57
C LEU A 5 45.85 -0.99 38.51
N ASN A 6 46.47 -1.17 37.34
CA ASN A 6 46.42 -0.31 36.17
C ASN A 6 44.96 0.07 35.81
N LYS A 7 44.45 1.15 36.40
CA LYS A 7 43.11 1.70 36.11
C LYS A 7 43.00 2.21 34.68
N SER A 8 44.13 2.43 33.99
CA SER A 8 44.16 2.97 32.62
C SER A 8 43.88 1.93 31.53
N ILE A 9 43.95 0.62 31.82
CA ILE A 9 43.68 -0.43 30.82
C ILE A 9 42.19 -0.80 30.75
N ILE A 10 41.44 -0.61 31.85
CA ILE A 10 40.00 -0.94 31.91
C ILE A 10 39.15 0.10 31.16
N VAL A 11 39.63 1.35 31.03
CA VAL A 11 38.90 2.40 30.30
C VAL A 11 39.01 2.25 28.78
N LEU A 12 40.06 1.60 28.26
CA LEU A 12 40.23 1.39 26.82
C LEU A 12 39.37 0.24 26.27
N LEU A 13 38.85 -0.64 27.13
CA LEU A 13 37.99 -1.78 26.77
C LEU A 13 36.49 -1.44 26.69
N LEU A 14 36.09 -0.21 27.07
CA LEU A 14 34.69 0.25 27.05
C LEU A 14 34.31 1.08 25.81
N MET A 15 35.26 1.38 24.91
CA MET A 15 35.04 2.12 23.67
C MET A 15 34.94 1.24 22.41
N ALA A 16 34.83 -0.09 22.56
CA ALA A 16 34.77 -1.03 21.44
C ALA A 16 33.35 -1.58 21.14
N GLY A 17 32.31 -0.99 21.73
CA GLY A 17 30.96 -1.54 21.67
C GLY A 17 29.92 -0.55 21.15
N ASN A 18 30.10 -0.02 19.93
CA ASN A 18 29.01 0.58 19.15
C ASN A 18 29.35 0.52 17.65
N LEU A 19 29.70 -0.67 17.17
CA LEU A 19 29.43 -1.00 15.77
C LEU A 19 27.93 -1.29 15.72
N THR A 20 27.12 -0.25 15.59
CA THR A 20 25.74 -0.41 15.16
C THR A 20 25.82 -1.20 13.86
N PHE A 21 25.28 -2.42 13.88
CA PHE A 21 25.04 -3.19 12.68
C PHE A 21 24.11 -2.36 11.81
N VAL A 22 24.67 -1.58 10.89
CA VAL A 22 23.93 -1.08 9.74
C VAL A 22 23.64 -2.35 8.95
N SER A 23 22.51 -2.98 9.28
CA SER A 23 21.91 -3.99 8.42
C SER A 23 21.79 -3.32 7.06
N CYS A 24 22.58 -3.75 6.08
CA CYS A 24 22.32 -3.43 4.69
C CYS A 24 20.99 -4.10 4.33
N SER A 25 19.88 -3.48 4.71
CA SER A 25 18.60 -3.76 4.08
C SER A 25 18.76 -3.31 2.62
N ASN A 26 18.26 -4.12 1.68
CA ASN A 26 18.15 -3.70 0.28
C ASN A 26 17.10 -2.58 0.07
N PHE A 27 16.57 -2.03 1.17
CA PHE A 27 15.51 -1.04 1.21
C PHE A 27 16.08 0.24 1.83
N SER A 28 16.52 1.16 0.98
CA SER A 28 16.78 2.54 1.40
C SER A 28 15.49 3.18 1.91
N PRO A 29 15.55 4.24 2.74
CA PRO A 29 14.36 4.96 3.15
C PRO A 29 13.48 5.40 1.98
N GLU A 30 14.08 5.88 0.90
CA GLU A 30 13.36 6.25 -0.31
C GLU A 30 12.67 5.06 -0.97
N LYS A 31 13.33 3.90 -1.07
CA LYS A 31 12.70 2.69 -1.63
C LYS A 31 11.54 2.20 -0.76
N THR A 32 11.69 2.29 0.56
CA THR A 32 10.62 1.96 1.51
C THR A 32 9.43 2.91 1.33
N PHE A 33 9.69 4.21 1.21
CA PHE A 33 8.68 5.23 0.97
C PHE A 33 7.94 5.01 -0.36
N ASP A 34 8.66 4.71 -1.45
CA ASP A 34 8.06 4.41 -2.75
C ASP A 34 7.06 3.23 -2.66
N VAL A 35 7.50 2.14 -2.01
CA VAL A 35 6.70 0.92 -1.94
C VAL A 35 5.54 1.07 -0.97
N ALA A 36 5.75 1.70 0.20
CA ALA A 36 4.76 1.79 1.26
C ALA A 36 3.78 2.97 1.08
N VAL A 37 4.25 4.11 0.56
CA VAL A 37 3.48 5.34 0.48
C VAL A 37 3.06 5.63 -0.96
N LEU A 38 3.99 5.73 -1.92
CA LEU A 38 3.63 6.15 -3.30
C LEU A 38 2.71 5.16 -4.01
N ASN A 39 2.82 3.86 -3.74
CA ASN A 39 1.89 2.87 -4.29
C ASN A 39 0.42 3.16 -3.91
N SER A 40 0.15 3.88 -2.81
CA SER A 40 -1.23 4.24 -2.43
C SER A 40 -1.91 5.15 -3.46
N ASN A 41 -1.16 5.80 -4.36
CA ASN A 41 -1.73 6.55 -5.48
C ASN A 41 -2.59 5.67 -6.41
N LEU A 42 -2.34 4.36 -6.47
CA LEU A 42 -3.18 3.39 -7.16
C LEU A 42 -4.60 3.32 -6.58
N LEU A 43 -4.77 3.74 -5.34
CA LEU A 43 -6.03 3.71 -4.59
C LEU A 43 -6.76 5.07 -4.61
N SER A 44 -6.22 6.09 -5.29
CA SER A 44 -6.77 7.46 -5.34
C SER A 44 -8.18 7.59 -5.94
N ARG A 45 -8.67 6.52 -6.57
CA ARG A 45 -10.01 6.43 -7.16
C ARG A 45 -10.89 5.40 -6.45
N PHE A 46 -10.46 4.82 -5.33
CA PHE A 46 -11.23 3.83 -4.59
C PHE A 46 -12.68 4.32 -4.34
N GLY A 47 -13.63 3.40 -4.37
CA GLY A 47 -15.05 3.70 -4.35
C GLY A 47 -15.70 3.76 -5.74
N SER A 48 -16.87 4.37 -5.78
CA SER A 48 -17.67 4.60 -7.00
C SER A 48 -16.90 5.22 -8.15
N LYS A 49 -15.89 6.06 -7.88
CA LYS A 49 -15.09 6.73 -8.91
C LYS A 49 -14.30 5.75 -9.78
N GLU A 50 -13.77 4.68 -9.20
CA GLU A 50 -13.10 3.62 -9.96
C GLU A 50 -14.12 2.69 -10.61
N ILE A 51 -15.18 2.32 -9.86
CA ILE A 51 -16.20 1.41 -10.37
C ILE A 51 -16.82 1.99 -11.65
N ASN A 52 -17.35 3.22 -11.59
CA ASN A 52 -18.01 3.86 -12.75
C ASN A 52 -17.06 3.98 -13.94
N TYR A 53 -15.83 4.42 -13.70
CA TYR A 53 -14.83 4.55 -14.76
C TYR A 53 -14.56 3.23 -15.49
N LYS A 54 -14.41 2.14 -14.74
CA LYS A 54 -14.21 0.82 -15.32
C LYS A 54 -15.45 0.34 -16.06
N LEU A 55 -16.65 0.51 -15.50
CA LEU A 55 -17.91 0.06 -16.10
C LEU A 55 -18.35 0.88 -17.33
N GLU A 56 -17.79 2.07 -17.53
CA GLU A 56 -17.97 2.92 -18.72
C GLU A 56 -16.97 2.60 -19.85
N SER A 57 -15.88 1.92 -19.52
CA SER A 57 -14.84 1.50 -20.47
C SER A 57 -15.04 0.07 -20.96
N GLU A 58 -14.42 -0.31 -22.08
CA GLU A 58 -14.37 -1.72 -22.48
C GLU A 58 -13.53 -2.51 -21.46
N ALA A 59 -14.09 -3.59 -20.92
CA ALA A 59 -13.38 -4.47 -20.00
C ALA A 59 -12.25 -5.20 -20.74
N GLN A 60 -11.03 -5.06 -20.24
CA GLN A 60 -9.84 -5.67 -20.83
C GLN A 60 -8.89 -6.18 -19.75
N VAL A 61 -8.13 -7.23 -20.08
CA VAL A 61 -7.03 -7.77 -19.26
C VAL A 61 -5.76 -7.87 -20.10
N TYR A 62 -4.58 -7.78 -19.47
CA TYR A 62 -3.32 -7.97 -20.16
C TYR A 62 -3.02 -9.46 -20.36
N ASP A 63 -2.75 -9.86 -21.60
CA ASP A 63 -2.31 -11.21 -21.95
C ASP A 63 -0.79 -11.24 -22.11
N GLU A 64 -0.10 -11.94 -21.21
CA GLU A 64 1.37 -12.07 -21.23
C GLU A 64 1.91 -12.77 -22.47
N SER A 65 1.17 -13.73 -23.03
CA SER A 65 1.60 -14.48 -24.23
C SER A 65 1.54 -13.62 -25.48
N GLN A 66 0.54 -12.75 -25.57
CA GLN A 66 0.30 -11.87 -26.72
C GLN A 66 0.88 -10.46 -26.53
N LYS A 67 1.34 -10.13 -25.32
CA LYS A 67 1.88 -8.81 -24.91
C LYS A 67 0.96 -7.64 -25.26
N LYS A 68 -0.34 -7.81 -25.07
CA LYS A 68 -1.37 -6.79 -25.37
C LYS A 68 -2.59 -6.92 -24.47
N MET A 69 -3.38 -5.86 -24.40
CA MET A 69 -4.72 -5.91 -23.80
C MET A 69 -5.67 -6.69 -24.70
N ILE A 70 -6.49 -7.54 -24.10
CA ILE A 70 -7.54 -8.31 -24.76
C ILE A 70 -8.88 -8.07 -24.08
N SER A 71 -9.97 -8.14 -24.85
CA SER A 71 -11.33 -8.01 -24.34
C SER A 71 -11.62 -9.09 -23.28
N SER A 72 -12.37 -8.73 -22.24
CA SER A 72 -12.67 -9.60 -21.09
C SER A 72 -14.04 -9.30 -20.49
N SER A 73 -14.42 -10.05 -19.45
CA SER A 73 -15.56 -9.68 -18.59
C SER A 73 -15.16 -8.54 -17.65
N TYR A 74 -16.13 -7.74 -17.19
CA TYR A 74 -15.85 -6.72 -16.17
C TYR A 74 -15.36 -7.39 -14.89
N GLN A 75 -15.94 -8.53 -14.52
CA GLN A 75 -15.50 -9.26 -13.34
C GLN A 75 -14.03 -9.68 -13.43
N ASP A 76 -13.57 -10.17 -14.57
CA ASP A 76 -12.16 -10.58 -14.75
C ASP A 76 -11.22 -9.38 -14.84
N ALA A 77 -11.64 -8.27 -15.44
CA ALA A 77 -10.89 -7.01 -15.41
C ALA A 77 -10.66 -6.54 -13.96
N PHE A 78 -11.68 -6.56 -13.10
CA PHE A 78 -11.52 -6.22 -11.69
C PHE A 78 -10.68 -7.25 -10.92
N LYS A 79 -10.79 -8.55 -11.21
CA LYS A 79 -9.89 -9.57 -10.60
C LYS A 79 -8.43 -9.30 -10.95
N TYR A 80 -8.16 -8.89 -12.19
CA TYR A 80 -6.82 -8.53 -12.65
C TYR A 80 -6.28 -7.29 -11.90
N ASP A 81 -7.09 -6.26 -11.72
CA ASP A 81 -6.67 -5.07 -10.95
C ASP A 81 -6.43 -5.42 -9.46
N ILE A 82 -7.31 -6.21 -8.86
CA ILE A 82 -7.18 -6.68 -7.48
C ILE A 82 -5.91 -7.52 -7.30
N SER A 83 -5.59 -8.42 -8.22
CA SER A 83 -4.37 -9.24 -8.13
C SER A 83 -3.10 -8.39 -8.24
N ASN A 84 -3.11 -7.34 -9.06
CA ASN A 84 -2.03 -6.36 -9.10
C ASN A 84 -1.87 -5.64 -7.77
N LEU A 85 -2.96 -5.27 -7.08
CA LEU A 85 -2.89 -4.70 -5.73
C LEU A 85 -2.37 -5.69 -4.68
N GLU A 86 -2.74 -6.97 -4.78
CA GLU A 86 -2.20 -8.02 -3.91
C GLU A 86 -0.68 -8.18 -4.08
N ILE A 87 -0.16 -8.05 -5.31
CA ILE A 87 1.29 -8.02 -5.54
C ILE A 87 1.93 -6.83 -4.82
N ARG A 88 1.30 -5.64 -4.83
CA ARG A 88 1.81 -4.46 -4.09
C ARG A 88 1.79 -4.68 -2.58
N LEU A 89 0.69 -5.22 -2.03
CA LEU A 89 0.61 -5.58 -0.60
C LEU A 89 1.69 -6.59 -0.21
N LYS A 90 1.96 -7.57 -1.08
CA LYS A 90 3.05 -8.52 -0.88
C LYS A 90 4.40 -7.81 -0.82
N SER A 91 4.70 -6.92 -1.77
CA SER A 91 5.94 -6.15 -1.76
C SER A 91 6.11 -5.28 -0.51
N ILE A 92 5.02 -4.72 0.04
CA ILE A 92 5.06 -3.99 1.32
C ILE A 92 5.40 -4.94 2.48
N THR A 93 4.83 -6.14 2.48
CA THR A 93 5.04 -7.15 3.54
C THR A 93 6.44 -7.77 3.51
N GLU A 94 7.12 -7.73 2.37
CA GLU A 94 8.49 -8.21 2.21
C GLU A 94 9.54 -7.23 2.77
N ILE A 95 9.17 -5.98 3.09
CA ILE A 95 10.06 -5.02 3.72
C ILE A 95 10.18 -5.36 5.22
N PRO A 96 11.38 -5.62 5.75
CA PRO A 96 11.57 -5.86 7.17
C PRO A 96 11.17 -4.63 7.99
N GLU A 97 10.33 -4.84 9.01
CA GLU A 97 10.01 -3.78 9.97
C GLU A 97 11.16 -3.51 10.92
N ASP A 98 11.45 -2.23 11.15
CA ASP A 98 12.32 -1.72 12.20
C ASP A 98 11.71 -0.47 12.85
N ASP A 99 12.38 0.06 13.88
CA ASP A 99 11.87 1.23 14.61
C ASP A 99 11.73 2.50 13.74
N ASP A 100 12.41 2.57 12.60
CA ASP A 100 12.35 3.70 11.68
C ASP A 100 11.13 3.63 10.75
N ASN A 101 10.85 2.44 10.20
CA ASN A 101 9.86 2.27 9.13
C ASN A 101 8.54 1.63 9.58
N LYS A 102 8.44 1.16 10.82
CA LYS A 102 7.29 0.37 11.30
C LYS A 102 5.95 1.09 11.13
N GLU A 103 5.86 2.37 11.48
CA GLU A 103 4.59 3.10 11.40
C GLU A 103 4.07 3.21 9.96
N ILE A 104 4.96 3.53 9.00
CA ILE A 104 4.58 3.66 7.59
C ILE A 104 4.21 2.30 6.99
N LEU A 105 4.92 1.23 7.33
CA LEU A 105 4.63 -0.11 6.83
C LEU A 105 3.30 -0.64 7.39
N GLN A 106 3.03 -0.39 8.67
CA GLN A 106 1.77 -0.82 9.29
C GLN A 106 0.57 -0.04 8.74
N ALA A 107 0.68 1.28 8.57
CA ALA A 107 -0.39 2.07 7.97
C ALA A 107 -0.64 1.66 6.51
N SER A 108 0.42 1.37 5.75
CA SER A 108 0.32 0.91 4.36
C SER A 108 -0.38 -0.45 4.27
N LYS A 109 0.05 -1.44 5.07
CA LYS A 109 -0.59 -2.76 5.10
C LYS A 109 -2.05 -2.70 5.50
N ASP A 110 -2.40 -1.87 6.48
CA ASP A 110 -3.79 -1.68 6.92
C ASP A 110 -4.67 -1.12 5.79
N LEU A 111 -4.21 -0.06 5.10
CA LEU A 111 -4.91 0.51 3.96
C LEU A 111 -5.09 -0.49 2.82
N PHE A 112 -4.00 -1.12 2.35
CA PHE A 112 -4.04 -2.03 1.21
C PHE A 112 -4.88 -3.27 1.51
N SER A 113 -4.73 -3.86 2.69
CA SER A 113 -5.52 -5.05 3.08
C SER A 113 -7.01 -4.72 3.14
N TYR A 114 -7.37 -3.57 3.72
CA TYR A 114 -8.75 -3.12 3.79
C TYR A 114 -9.35 -2.91 2.40
N VAL A 115 -8.67 -2.13 1.55
CA VAL A 115 -9.16 -1.81 0.20
C VAL A 115 -9.28 -3.07 -0.65
N ILE A 116 -8.30 -3.97 -0.64
CA ILE A 116 -8.37 -5.24 -1.38
C ILE A 116 -9.56 -6.08 -0.94
N ALA A 117 -9.78 -6.21 0.38
CA ALA A 117 -10.93 -6.94 0.91
C ALA A 117 -12.26 -6.32 0.44
N LYS A 118 -12.38 -4.99 0.52
CA LYS A 118 -13.59 -4.28 0.08
C LYS A 118 -13.81 -4.35 -1.42
N GLN A 119 -12.77 -4.28 -2.25
CA GLN A 119 -12.93 -4.49 -3.69
C GLN A 119 -13.41 -5.91 -4.01
N LYS A 120 -12.93 -6.94 -3.31
CA LYS A 120 -13.46 -8.30 -3.47
C LYS A 120 -14.92 -8.41 -3.07
N GLU A 121 -15.30 -7.79 -1.95
CA GLU A 121 -16.67 -7.80 -1.43
C GLU A 121 -17.65 -6.97 -2.27
N GLY A 122 -17.20 -5.85 -2.84
CA GLY A 122 -18.05 -4.89 -3.55
C GLY A 122 -17.87 -4.88 -5.06
N TYR A 123 -16.63 -4.72 -5.55
CA TYR A 123 -16.39 -4.54 -6.99
C TYR A 123 -16.72 -5.80 -7.77
N LEU A 124 -16.35 -6.99 -7.28
CA LEU A 124 -16.59 -8.25 -8.01
C LEU A 124 -18.08 -8.57 -8.20
N PRO A 125 -18.95 -8.41 -7.17
CA PRO A 125 -20.40 -8.53 -7.38
C PRO A 125 -20.97 -7.46 -8.31
N ILE A 126 -20.56 -6.20 -8.17
CA ILE A 126 -21.06 -5.11 -9.02
C ILE A 126 -20.65 -5.31 -10.48
N ALA A 127 -19.41 -5.74 -10.74
CA ALA A 127 -18.91 -6.06 -12.06
C ALA A 127 -19.71 -7.21 -12.70
N LYS A 128 -20.01 -8.24 -11.91
CA LYS A 128 -20.87 -9.35 -12.35
C LYS A 128 -22.27 -8.86 -12.77
N MET A 129 -22.85 -7.90 -12.04
CA MET A 129 -24.14 -7.31 -12.43
C MET A 129 -24.07 -6.66 -13.82
N LYS A 130 -22.96 -5.99 -14.16
CA LYS A 130 -22.75 -5.43 -15.50
C LYS A 130 -22.62 -6.52 -16.56
N ASP A 131 -21.84 -7.57 -16.30
CA ASP A 131 -21.70 -8.72 -17.20
C ASP A 131 -23.04 -9.42 -17.45
N GLU A 132 -23.87 -9.53 -16.41
CA GLU A 132 -25.22 -10.13 -16.45
C GLU A 132 -26.31 -9.16 -16.97
N LYS A 133 -25.92 -7.96 -17.41
CA LYS A 133 -26.83 -6.94 -17.97
C LYS A 133 -27.95 -6.51 -17.01
N ALA A 134 -27.64 -6.44 -15.71
CA ALA A 134 -28.52 -5.81 -14.74
C ALA A 134 -28.84 -4.36 -15.13
N SER A 135 -29.97 -3.83 -14.64
CA SER A 135 -30.38 -2.46 -14.94
C SER A 135 -29.38 -1.43 -14.38
N PRO A 136 -29.19 -0.27 -15.05
CA PRO A 136 -28.35 0.81 -14.53
C PRO A 136 -28.73 1.24 -13.10
N GLU A 137 -30.02 1.23 -12.76
CA GLU A 137 -30.51 1.59 -11.43
C GLU A 137 -30.05 0.61 -10.36
N GLN A 138 -30.07 -0.70 -10.65
CA GLN A 138 -29.57 -1.72 -9.73
C GLN A 138 -28.06 -1.59 -9.52
N ILE A 139 -27.30 -1.37 -10.59
CA ILE A 139 -25.85 -1.19 -10.52
C ILE A 139 -25.51 0.05 -9.70
N GLN A 140 -26.15 1.19 -10.00
CA GLN A 140 -25.91 2.44 -9.29
C GLN A 140 -26.28 2.36 -7.81
N LYS A 141 -27.36 1.64 -7.47
CA LYS A 141 -27.71 1.37 -6.08
C LYS A 141 -26.62 0.57 -5.37
N ALA A 142 -26.12 -0.51 -5.99
CA ALA A 142 -25.06 -1.32 -5.39
C ALA A 142 -23.75 -0.53 -5.19
N ILE A 143 -23.42 0.37 -6.12
CA ILE A 143 -22.29 1.30 -6.01
C ILE A 143 -22.48 2.27 -4.83
N ALA A 144 -23.67 2.85 -4.68
CA ALA A 144 -23.96 3.77 -3.59
C ALA A 144 -23.93 3.08 -2.21
N ASP A 145 -24.49 1.86 -2.11
CA ASP A 145 -24.46 1.06 -0.89
C ASP A 145 -23.01 0.66 -0.51
N PHE A 146 -22.17 0.38 -1.52
CA PHE A 146 -20.74 0.12 -1.32
C PHE A 146 -20.01 1.33 -0.71
N ASP A 147 -20.14 2.50 -1.33
CA ASP A 147 -19.48 3.72 -0.83
C ASP A 147 -19.94 4.05 0.60
N ALA A 148 -21.25 3.97 0.85
CA ALA A 148 -21.83 4.25 2.17
C ALA A 148 -21.27 3.35 3.27
N SER A 149 -20.87 2.12 2.94
CA SER A 149 -20.34 1.14 3.90
C SER A 149 -18.81 1.12 4.00
N THR A 150 -18.09 1.78 3.08
CA THR A 150 -16.62 1.60 2.96
C THR A 150 -15.81 2.90 2.93
N GLN A 151 -16.34 3.99 2.37
CA GLN A 151 -15.50 5.16 2.09
C GLN A 151 -14.89 5.80 3.33
N THR A 152 -15.68 5.97 4.39
CA THR A 152 -15.21 6.66 5.60
C THR A 152 -13.99 5.96 6.22
N GLU A 153 -14.01 4.63 6.27
CA GLU A 153 -12.91 3.85 6.83
C GLU A 153 -11.70 3.80 5.88
N ALA A 154 -11.92 3.72 4.56
CA ALA A 154 -10.84 3.80 3.57
C ALA A 154 -10.13 5.17 3.64
N ASP A 155 -10.88 6.26 3.71
CA ASP A 155 -10.35 7.62 3.78
C ASP A 155 -9.58 7.85 5.08
N ALA A 156 -10.05 7.29 6.21
CA ALA A 156 -9.34 7.34 7.47
C ALA A 156 -7.99 6.60 7.40
N LYS A 157 -7.95 5.41 6.80
CA LYS A 157 -6.71 4.65 6.59
C LYS A 157 -5.75 5.34 5.63
N PHE A 158 -6.28 5.92 4.55
CA PHE A 158 -5.49 6.69 3.59
C PHE A 158 -4.87 7.92 4.26
N THR A 159 -5.69 8.68 5.01
CA THR A 159 -5.24 9.84 5.79
C THR A 159 -4.15 9.46 6.77
N LYS A 160 -4.32 8.35 7.49
CA LYS A 160 -3.30 7.84 8.42
C LYS A 160 -1.98 7.58 7.70
N LEU A 161 -2.01 6.89 6.55
CA LEU A 161 -0.82 6.63 5.75
C LEU A 161 -0.15 7.93 5.27
N MET A 162 -0.93 8.92 4.82
CA MET A 162 -0.38 10.20 4.38
C MET A 162 0.30 10.96 5.52
N ILE A 163 -0.28 10.94 6.73
CA ILE A 163 0.32 11.59 7.91
C ILE A 163 1.67 10.96 8.25
N VAL A 164 1.72 9.63 8.41
CA VAL A 164 2.97 8.95 8.77
C VAL A 164 3.98 8.98 7.63
N GLY A 165 3.51 8.91 6.38
CA GLY A 165 4.34 9.02 5.18
C GLY A 165 5.02 10.38 5.09
N LYS A 166 4.28 11.47 5.36
CA LYS A 166 4.85 12.83 5.37
C LYS A 166 5.95 12.96 6.43
N ALA A 167 5.70 12.49 7.66
CA ALA A 167 6.70 12.50 8.72
C ALA A 167 7.95 11.69 8.35
N TYR A 168 7.77 10.55 7.69
CA TYR A 168 8.88 9.72 7.21
C TYR A 168 9.68 10.42 6.10
N ALA A 169 9.01 11.03 5.12
CA ALA A 169 9.66 11.78 4.05
C ALA A 169 10.49 12.94 4.60
N GLU A 170 9.95 13.70 5.56
CA GLU A 170 10.65 14.80 6.22
C GLU A 170 11.88 14.30 6.99
N LYS A 171 11.75 13.21 7.76
CA LYS A 171 12.85 12.61 8.52
C LYS A 171 14.03 12.19 7.62
N HIS A 172 13.73 11.72 6.42
CA HIS A 172 14.70 11.15 5.48
C HIS A 172 15.07 12.07 4.31
N ASN A 173 14.60 13.32 4.32
CA ASN A 173 14.81 14.31 3.25
C ASN A 173 14.36 13.83 1.85
N ILE A 174 13.24 13.10 1.80
CA ILE A 174 12.65 12.63 0.54
C ILE A 174 11.80 13.76 -0.05
N ASP A 175 12.09 14.16 -1.29
CA ASP A 175 11.34 15.21 -2.01
C ASP A 175 10.01 14.65 -2.56
N ALA A 176 9.06 14.44 -1.66
CA ALA A 176 7.72 13.94 -1.99
C ALA A 176 6.68 15.06 -1.98
N LYS A 177 5.87 15.12 -3.04
CA LYS A 177 4.73 16.03 -3.14
C LYS A 177 3.46 15.33 -2.66
N PHE A 178 2.89 15.83 -1.57
CA PHE A 178 1.57 15.40 -1.10
C PHE A 178 0.52 16.34 -1.68
N GLY A 179 -0.46 15.77 -2.39
CA GLY A 179 -1.62 16.52 -2.87
C GLY A 179 -2.51 16.92 -1.70
N ILE A 180 -2.84 18.22 -1.63
CA ILE A 180 -3.97 18.73 -0.85
C ILE A 180 -5.18 18.77 -1.80
#